data_AF-A0A970CV14-F1
#
_entry.id   AF-A0A970CV14-F1
#
_cell.length_a   1.000
_cell.length_b   1.000
_cell.length_c   1.000
_cell.angle_alpha   90.00
_cell.angle_beta   90.00
_cell.angle_gamma   90.00
#
_symmetry.space_group_name_H-M   'P 1'
#
loop_
_entity.id
_entity.type
_entity.pdbx_description
1 polymer ?
#
loop_
_entity_poly.entity_id
_entity_poly.type
_entity_poly.pdbx_seq_one_letter_code
_entity_poly.pdbx_strand_id
1 'polypeptide(L)'
;MTTKTLKACFPNIVIDILGQPDFKDQKDFASYAIVPAKFMSKYEITVGDGQGNFNPNGDCLRQQTFIFLVKAYNFRDRYIYE
;
A
#
# COMPACT_ATOMS: atom_id res chain seq x y z
N MET A 1 -6.29 -5.27 0.01
CA MET A 1 -6.88 -5.73 -1.27
C MET A 1 -5.82 -5.78 -2.37
N THR A 2 -5.15 -4.65 -2.64
CA THR A 2 -4.18 -4.48 -3.75
C THR A 2 -3.09 -5.56 -3.79
N THR A 3 -2.39 -5.82 -2.69
CA THR A 3 -1.32 -6.84 -2.66
C THR A 3 -1.83 -8.26 -2.87
N LYS A 4 -3.07 -8.58 -2.46
CA LYS A 4 -3.69 -9.88 -2.73
C LYS A 4 -3.98 -10.03 -4.22
N THR A 5 -4.54 -8.99 -4.85
CA THR A 5 -4.78 -8.95 -6.29
C THR A 5 -3.47 -9.06 -7.07
N LEU A 6 -2.43 -8.32 -6.68
CA LEU A 6 -1.12 -8.39 -7.32
C LEU A 6 -0.52 -9.78 -7.25
N LYS A 7 -0.56 -10.45 -6.08
CA LYS A 7 -0.09 -11.84 -5.95
C LYS A 7 -0.88 -12.83 -6.82
N ALA A 8 -2.18 -12.59 -7.01
CA ALA A 8 -3.00 -13.42 -7.87
C ALA A 8 -2.69 -13.20 -9.37
N CYS A 9 -2.41 -11.96 -9.79
CA CYS A 9 -2.09 -11.63 -11.17
C CYS A 9 -0.62 -11.93 -11.54
N PHE A 10 0.29 -11.81 -10.58
CA PHE A 10 1.73 -11.94 -10.76
C PHE A 10 2.28 -12.93 -9.71
N PRO A 11 2.35 -14.23 -10.01
CA PRO A 11 2.69 -15.26 -9.02
C PRO A 11 4.05 -15.07 -8.34
N ASN A 12 5.00 -14.44 -9.04
CA ASN A 12 6.38 -14.23 -8.58
C ASN A 12 6.63 -12.84 -7.99
N ILE A 13 5.59 -12.03 -7.78
CA ILE A 13 5.77 -10.68 -7.24
C ILE A 13 6.32 -10.72 -5.81
N VAL A 14 7.35 -9.92 -5.56
CA VAL A 14 7.88 -9.69 -4.22
C VAL A 14 7.19 -8.47 -3.62
N ILE A 15 6.53 -8.65 -2.48
CA ILE A 15 5.95 -7.53 -1.72
C ILE A 15 7.05 -6.96 -0.82
N ASP A 16 7.87 -6.09 -1.38
CA ASP A 16 8.99 -5.48 -0.66
C ASP A 16 8.55 -4.29 0.19
N ILE A 17 8.98 -4.29 1.45
CA ILE A 17 8.76 -3.22 2.43
C ILE A 17 10.07 -2.74 3.06
N LEU A 18 11.22 -3.25 2.58
CA LEU A 18 12.53 -2.88 3.11
C LEU A 18 12.74 -1.36 2.95
N GLY A 19 13.21 -0.73 4.03
CA GLY A 19 13.46 0.71 4.08
C GLY A 19 12.21 1.57 4.30
N GLN A 20 11.01 0.99 4.36
CA GLN A 20 9.79 1.74 4.68
C GLN A 20 9.62 1.86 6.21
N PRO A 21 9.60 3.08 6.78
CA PRO A 21 9.39 3.26 8.21
C PRO A 21 7.98 2.86 8.64
N ASP A 22 7.84 2.62 9.94
CA ASP A 22 6.55 2.38 10.59
C ASP A 22 5.69 3.65 10.57
N PHE A 23 4.39 3.48 10.36
CA PHE A 23 3.44 4.57 10.55
C PHE A 23 3.29 4.89 12.04
N LYS A 24 3.09 6.17 12.37
CA LYS A 24 2.90 6.61 13.76
C LYS A 24 1.67 5.96 14.43
N ASP A 25 0.64 5.69 13.63
CA ASP A 25 -0.61 5.03 14.02
C ASP A 25 -0.61 3.52 13.69
N GLN A 26 0.56 2.89 13.48
CA GLN A 26 0.65 1.46 13.17
C GLN A 26 -0.01 0.57 14.24
N LYS A 27 -0.05 1.01 15.50
CA LYS A 27 -0.73 0.29 16.59
C LYS A 27 -2.23 0.09 16.36
N ASP A 28 -2.84 0.94 15.54
CA ASP A 28 -4.28 0.93 15.27
C ASP A 28 -4.63 0.03 14.06
N PHE A 29 -3.62 -0.59 13.43
CA PHE A 29 -3.79 -1.52 12.33
C PHE A 29 -4.21 -2.92 12.81
N ALA A 30 -5.04 -3.58 12.00
CA ALA A 30 -5.06 -5.02 11.99
C ALA A 30 -3.71 -5.58 11.50
N SER A 31 -3.21 -6.65 12.13
CA SER A 31 -1.88 -7.22 11.83
C SER A 31 -1.65 -7.54 10.36
N TYR A 32 -2.68 -8.04 9.66
CA TYR A 32 -2.61 -8.38 8.24
C TYR A 32 -2.49 -7.17 7.30
N ALA A 33 -2.83 -5.96 7.78
CA ALA A 33 -2.90 -4.74 6.96
C ALA A 33 -1.59 -3.93 6.96
N ILE A 34 -0.69 -4.19 7.91
CA ILE A 34 0.58 -3.45 8.07
C ILE A 34 1.47 -3.61 6.83
N VAL A 35 1.74 -4.85 6.43
CA VAL A 35 2.63 -5.13 5.28
C VAL A 35 2.09 -4.54 3.97
N PRO A 36 0.80 -4.74 3.60
CA PRO A 36 0.22 -4.10 2.43
C PRO A 36 0.30 -2.56 2.46
N ALA A 37 0.04 -1.94 3.60
CA ALA A 37 0.06 -0.48 3.71
C ALA A 37 1.47 0.08 3.53
N LYS A 38 2.48 -0.56 4.13
CA LYS A 38 3.88 -0.19 3.93
C LYS A 38 4.31 -0.33 2.48
N PHE A 39 3.99 -1.46 1.84
CA PHE A 39 4.26 -1.67 0.41
C PHE A 39 3.65 -0.55 -0.44
N MET A 40 2.36 -0.26 -0.21
CA MET A 40 1.66 0.79 -0.96
C MET A 40 2.25 2.19 -0.70
N SER A 41 2.76 2.45 0.51
CA SER A 41 3.42 3.71 0.84
C SER A 41 4.79 3.84 0.19
N LYS A 42 5.59 2.76 0.18
CA LYS A 42 6.93 2.72 -0.43
C LYS A 42 6.88 3.08 -1.92
N TYR A 43 5.88 2.57 -2.62
CA TYR A 43 5.69 2.82 -4.06
C TYR A 43 4.70 3.94 -4.37
N GLU A 44 4.42 4.82 -3.40
CA GLU A 44 3.61 6.04 -3.55
C GLU A 44 2.17 5.82 -4.05
N ILE A 45 1.67 4.59 -3.90
CA ILE A 45 0.28 4.21 -4.18
C ILE A 45 -0.65 4.92 -3.18
N THR A 46 -0.22 5.03 -1.93
CA THR A 46 -0.85 5.85 -0.88
C THR A 46 0.21 6.66 -0.14
N VAL A 47 -0.19 7.78 0.46
CA VAL A 47 0.72 8.70 1.18
C VAL A 47 0.27 9.00 2.62
N GLY A 48 -0.86 8.43 3.05
CA GLY A 48 -1.44 8.74 4.36
C GLY A 48 -1.91 10.19 4.45
N ASP A 49 -1.81 10.77 5.65
CA ASP A 49 -2.21 12.14 5.95
C ASP A 49 -1.10 13.19 5.78
N GLY A 50 0.09 12.77 5.33
CA GLY A 50 1.28 13.63 5.20
C GLY A 50 1.97 13.99 6.53
N GLN A 51 1.42 13.59 7.67
CA GLN A 51 1.98 13.81 9.01
C GLN A 51 2.64 12.54 9.59
N GLY A 52 2.70 11.48 8.79
CA GLY A 52 3.26 10.18 9.16
C GLY A 52 2.22 9.17 9.68
N ASN A 53 0.93 9.48 9.58
CA ASN A 53 -0.15 8.54 9.88
C ASN A 53 -0.74 7.97 8.59
N PHE A 54 -1.27 6.75 8.67
CA PHE A 54 -1.98 6.12 7.57
C PHE A 54 -3.51 6.32 7.67
N ASN A 55 -4.05 6.42 8.88
CA ASN A 55 -5.45 6.42 9.25
C ASN A 55 -6.17 5.09 8.91
N PRO A 56 -5.77 3.95 9.51
CA PRO A 56 -6.26 2.61 9.11
C PRO A 56 -7.74 2.36 9.38
N ASN A 57 -8.34 3.09 10.33
CA ASN A 57 -9.76 2.96 10.70
C ASN A 57 -10.63 4.08 10.10
N GLY A 58 -10.03 4.98 9.30
CA GLY A 58 -10.76 6.01 8.59
C GLY A 58 -11.51 5.45 7.39
N ASP A 59 -12.62 6.11 7.03
CA ASP A 59 -13.35 5.75 5.83
C ASP A 59 -12.53 6.04 4.57
N CYS A 60 -12.44 5.04 3.69
CA CYS A 60 -11.85 5.21 2.37
C CYS A 60 -12.95 5.63 1.39
N LEU A 61 -12.88 6.87 0.90
CA LEU A 61 -13.81 7.35 -0.11
C LEU A 61 -13.63 6.55 -1.42
N ARG A 62 -14.72 6.38 -2.16
CA ARG A 62 -14.70 5.66 -3.46
C ARG A 62 -13.66 6.23 -4.43
N GLN A 63 -13.52 7.57 -4.45
CA GLN A 63 -12.51 8.24 -5.27
C GLN A 63 -11.06 7.92 -4.83
N GLN A 64 -10.79 7.81 -3.52
CA GLN A 64 -9.47 7.43 -3.02
C GLN A 64 -9.13 6.00 -3.43
N THR A 65 -10.11 5.08 -3.31
CA THR A 65 -9.96 3.70 -3.78
C THR A 65 -9.59 3.64 -5.27
N PHE A 66 -10.24 4.45 -6.11
CA PHE A 66 -9.92 4.52 -7.54
C PHE A 66 -8.48 5.01 -7.78
N ILE A 67 -8.05 6.04 -7.06
CA ILE A 67 -6.67 6.55 -7.15
C ILE A 67 -5.66 5.46 -6.77
N PHE A 68 -5.92 4.65 -5.75
CA PHE A 68 -5.02 3.54 -5.38
C PHE A 68 -4.88 2.52 -6.52
N LEU A 69 -5.97 2.18 -7.20
CA LEU A 69 -5.94 1.25 -8.32
C LEU A 69 -5.18 1.81 -9.52
N VAL A 70 -5.43 3.07 -9.89
CA VAL A 70 -4.74 3.75 -11.00
C VAL A 70 -3.25 3.87 -10.72
N LYS A 71 -2.87 4.30 -9.50
CA LYS A 71 -1.46 4.41 -9.11
C LYS A 71 -0.76 3.05 -9.10
N ALA A 72 -1.41 2.01 -8.57
CA ALA A 72 -0.85 0.67 -8.64
C ALA A 72 -0.58 0.26 -10.10
N TYR A 73 -1.53 0.45 -11.00
CA TYR A 73 -1.33 0.12 -12.41
C TYR A 73 -0.21 0.93 -13.07
N ASN A 74 -0.16 2.24 -12.82
CA ASN A 74 0.82 3.15 -13.43
C ASN A 74 2.23 2.95 -12.89
N PHE A 75 2.37 2.59 -11.61
CA PHE A 75 3.67 2.41 -10.95
C PHE A 75 4.14 0.95 -10.92
N ARG A 76 3.43 0.05 -11.60
CA ARG A 76 3.72 -1.39 -11.61
C ARG A 76 5.16 -1.72 -11.99
N ASP A 77 5.76 -0.93 -12.88
CA ASP A 77 7.10 -1.20 -13.37
C ASP A 77 8.15 -1.04 -12.24
N ARG A 78 7.83 -0.27 -11.18
CA ARG A 78 8.68 -0.07 -10.00
C ARG A 78 8.69 -1.24 -9.02
N TYR A 79 7.79 -2.22 -9.15
CA TYR A 79 7.70 -3.31 -8.15
C TYR A 79 7.43 -4.69 -8.74
N ILE A 80 7.21 -4.78 -10.06
CA ILE A 80 7.11 -6.05 -10.78
C ILE A 80 8.46 -6.47 -11.38
N TYR A 81 9.30 -5.50 -11.75
CA TYR A 81 10.56 -5.74 -12.47
C TYR A 81 11.82 -5.36 -11.68
N GLU A 82 11.67 -4.97 -10.40
CA GLU A 82 12.79 -4.90 -9.44
C GLU A 82 13.10 -6.31 -8.90
#